data_AF-A0A9E8N0E2-F1
#
_entry.id   AF-A0A9E8N0E2-F1
#
_cell.length_a   1.000
_cell.length_b   1.000
_cell.length_c   1.000
_cell.angle_alpha   90.00
_cell.angle_beta   90.00
_cell.angle_gamma   90.00
#
_symmetry.space_group_name_H-M   'P 1'
#
loop_
_entity.id
_entity.type
_entity.pdbx_description
1 polymer ?
#
loop_
_entity_poly.entity_id
_entity_poly.type
_entity_poly.pdbx_seq_one_letter_code
_entity_poly.pdbx_strand_id
1 'polypeptide(L)' 'MAQCYRGIIKQALQEFDNSQTDEVYKALAWTGLQNTVAWNSLTQTERDNIIQTVTDYNINNSNCQ' A
#
# COMPACT_ATOMS: atom_id res chain seq x y z
N MET A 1 -8.78 5.31 13.04
CA MET A 1 -8.88 3.85 12.81
C MET A 1 -8.01 3.39 11.64
N ALA A 2 -8.21 3.90 10.42
CA ALA A 2 -7.39 3.53 9.25
C ALA A 2 -5.87 3.73 9.43
N GLN A 3 -5.42 4.73 10.21
CA GLN A 3 -4.00 4.92 10.54
C GLN A 3 -3.41 3.74 11.33
N CYS A 4 -4.13 3.23 12.33
CA CYS A 4 -3.67 2.15 13.20
C CYS A 4 -3.59 0.83 12.42
N TYR A 5 -4.64 0.50 11.66
CA TYR A 5 -4.66 -0.69 10.82
C TYR A 5 -3.58 -0.66 9.73
N ARG A 6 -3.33 0.49 9.09
CA ARG A 6 -2.23 0.64 8.13
C ARG A 6 -0.87 0.41 8.76
N GLY A 7 -0.66 0.86 10.00
CA GLY A 7 0.59 0.61 10.74
C GLY A 7 0.84 -0.88 10.94
N ILE A 8 -0.18 -1.62 11.39
CA ILE A 8 -0.09 -3.07 11.61
C ILE A 8 0.14 -3.82 10.30
N ILE A 9 -0.59 -3.47 9.23
CA ILE A 9 -0.41 -4.09 7.91
C ILE A 9 0.99 -3.82 7.37
N LYS A 10 1.50 -2.58 7.49
CA LYS A 10 2.86 -2.23 7.07
C LYS A 10 3.90 -3.08 7.79
N GLN A 11 3.77 -3.23 9.11
CA GLN A 11 4.68 -4.04 9.92
C GLN A 11 4.62 -5.52 9.52
N ALA A 12 3.42 -6.08 9.37
CA ALA A 12 3.26 -7.47 8.93
C ALA A 12 3.87 -7.73 7.54
N LEU A 13 3.71 -6.79 6.60
CA LEU A 13 4.32 -6.89 5.28
C LEU A 13 5.86 -6.83 5.36
N GLN A 14 6.42 -5.94 6.20
CA GLN A 14 7.87 -5.82 6.44
C GLN A 14 8.46 -7.06 7.13
N GLU A 15 7.71 -7.69 8.04
CA GLU A 15 8.12 -8.93 8.69
C GLU A 15 8.13 -10.12 7.72
N PHE A 16 7.19 -10.13 6.75
CA PHE A 16 7.12 -11.17 5.72
C PHE A 16 8.23 -11.03 4.67
N ASP A 17 8.42 -9.82 4.16
CA ASP A 17 9.45 -9.48 3.19
C ASP A 17 9.93 -8.06 3.52
N ASN A 18 11.24 -7.87 3.67
CA ASN A 18 11.86 -6.56 3.95
C ASN A 18 12.72 -6.06 2.77
N SER A 19 12.50 -6.57 1.56
CA SER A 19 13.25 -6.20 0.36
C SER A 19 12.80 -4.87 -0.27
N GLN A 20 11.62 -4.37 0.08
CA GLN A 20 11.03 -3.16 -0.50
C GLN A 20 11.26 -1.92 0.36
N THR A 21 10.94 -0.74 -0.18
CA THR A 21 11.02 0.51 0.56
C THR A 21 9.81 0.71 1.48
N ASP A 22 9.99 1.51 2.53
CA ASP A 22 8.91 1.90 3.44
C ASP A 22 7.69 2.51 2.73
N GLU A 23 7.92 3.21 1.63
CA GLU A 23 6.88 3.82 0.80
C GLU A 23 6.03 2.77 0.07
N VAL A 24 6.65 1.70 -0.45
CA VAL A 24 5.94 0.58 -1.06
C VAL A 24 5.05 -0.09 -0.02
N TYR A 25 5.54 -0.36 1.19
CA TYR A 25 4.71 -0.96 2.23
C TYR A 25 3.56 -0.06 2.69
N LYS A 26 3.78 1.26 2.77
CA LYS A 26 2.71 2.23 3.04
C LYS A 26 1.65 2.20 1.94
N ALA A 27 2.07 2.12 0.68
CA ALA A 27 1.16 2.04 -0.46
C ALA A 27 0.37 0.71 -0.47
N LEU A 28 1.04 -0.42 -0.21
CA LEU A 28 0.39 -1.73 -0.12
C LEU A 28 -0.62 -1.82 1.03
N ALA A 29 -0.34 -1.17 2.16
CA ALA A 29 -1.28 -1.07 3.28
C ALA A 29 -2.59 -0.33 2.92
N TRP A 30 -2.60 0.45 1.83
CA TRP A 30 -3.80 1.12 1.34
C TRP A 30 -4.65 0.27 0.41
N THR A 31 -4.12 -0.80 -0.19
CA THR A 31 -4.84 -1.62 -1.18
C THR A 31 -6.15 -2.19 -0.61
N GLY A 32 -6.15 -2.62 0.66
CA GLY A 32 -7.35 -3.12 1.35
C GLY A 32 -8.30 -2.05 1.89
N LEU A 33 -7.95 -0.76 1.76
CA LEU A 33 -8.71 0.38 2.27
C LEU A 33 -9.29 1.27 1.16
N GLN A 34 -9.15 0.87 -0.11
CA GLN A 34 -9.74 1.59 -1.23
C GLN A 34 -11.25 1.73 -1.05
N ASN A 35 -11.79 2.87 -1.49
CA ASN A 35 -13.21 3.26 -1.37
C ASN A 35 -13.74 3.48 0.07
N THR A 36 -12.90 3.38 1.10
CA THR A 36 -13.28 3.77 2.45
C THR A 36 -13.34 5.29 2.62
N VAL A 37 -14.02 5.77 3.67
CA VAL A 37 -14.05 7.21 4.02
C VAL A 37 -12.64 7.79 4.14
N ALA A 38 -11.69 7.02 4.69
CA ALA A 38 -10.29 7.44 4.85
C ALA A 38 -9.52 7.50 3.53
N TRP A 39 -9.87 6.66 2.55
CA TRP A 39 -9.31 6.70 1.20
C TRP A 39 -9.85 7.87 0.39
N ASN A 40 -11.16 8.12 0.50
CA ASN A 40 -11.82 9.22 -0.17
C ASN A 40 -11.40 10.58 0.40
N SER A 41 -10.93 10.63 1.66
CA SER A 41 -10.36 11.84 2.26
C SER A 41 -8.97 12.21 1.76
N LEU A 42 -8.26 11.30 1.08
CA LEU A 42 -6.98 11.63 0.44
C LEU A 42 -7.21 12.59 -0.74
N THR A 43 -6.17 13.29 -1.15
CA THR A 43 -6.17 14.03 -2.42
C THR A 43 -6.12 13.05 -3.60
N GLN A 44 -6.56 13.51 -4.78
CA GLN A 44 -6.48 12.70 -5.99
C GLN A 44 -5.02 12.30 -6.30
N THR A 45 -4.09 13.24 -6.17
CA THR A 45 -2.66 12.99 -6.40
C THR A 45 -2.10 11.93 -5.45
N GLU A 46 -2.47 11.95 -4.17
CA GLU A 46 -2.04 10.92 -3.22
C GLU A 46 -2.58 9.54 -3.61
N ARG A 47 -3.85 9.46 -4.02
CA ARG A 47 -4.43 8.20 -4.50
C ARG A 47 -3.73 7.69 -5.74
N ASP A 48 -3.47 8.56 -6.71
CA ASP A 48 -2.80 8.21 -7.97
C ASP A 48 -1.39 7.70 -7.70
N ASN A 49 -0.63 8.36 -6.81
CA ASN A 49 0.70 7.91 -6.39
C ASN A 49 0.65 6.53 -5.74
N ILE A 50 -0.31 6.29 -4.82
CA ILE A 50 -0.46 4.99 -4.17
C ILE A 50 -0.80 3.90 -5.19
N ILE A 51 -1.75 4.16 -6.10
CA ILE A 51 -2.15 3.23 -7.15
C ILE A 51 -0.96 2.90 -8.06
N GLN A 52 -0.17 3.91 -8.44
CA GLN A 52 1.01 3.74 -9.27
C GLN A 52 2.05 2.85 -8.56
N THR A 53 2.39 3.16 -7.30
CA THR A 53 3.35 2.35 -6.52
C THR A 53 2.89 0.90 -6.36
N VAL A 54 1.61 0.66 -6.11
CA VAL A 54 1.06 -0.71 -6.00
C VAL A 54 1.10 -1.43 -7.36
N THR A 55 0.80 -0.73 -8.44
CA THR A 55 0.86 -1.28 -9.81
C THR A 55 2.30 -1.67 -10.17
N ASP A 56 3.25 -0.78 -9.92
CA ASP A 56 4.68 -1.03 -10.17
C ASP A 56 5.19 -2.20 -9.32
N TYR A 57 4.78 -2.28 -8.05
CA TYR A 57 5.10 -3.42 -7.20
C TYR A 57 4.56 -4.73 -7.79
N ASN A 58 3.29 -4.77 -8.20
CA ASN A 58 2.66 -5.97 -8.77
C ASN A 58 3.28 -6.41 -10.11
N ILE A 59 3.71 -5.46 -10.95
CA ILE A 59 4.41 -5.76 -12.20
C ILE A 59 5.79 -6.39 -11.92
N ASN A 60 6.55 -5.81 -10.99
CA ASN A 60 7.89 -6.27 -10.65
C ASN A 60 7.90 -7.54 -9.79
N ASN A 61 6.80 -7.84 -9.09
CA ASN A 61 6.64 -8.99 -8.20
C ASN A 61 5.49 -9.90 -8.65
N SER A 62 5.31 -10.08 -9.96
CA SER A 62 4.32 -11.01 -10.51
C SER A 62 4.64 -12.43 -10.04
N ASN A 63 3.82 -12.97 -9.13
CA ASN A 63 4.05 -14.23 -8.42
C ASN A 63 3.92 -15.51 -9.27
N CYS A 64 4.01 -15.44 -10.59
CA CYS A 64 4.25 -16.57 -11.49
C CYS A 64 4.81 -16.02 -12.82
N GLN A 65 6.04 -16.41 -13.17
CA GLN A 65 6.45 -16.63 -14.56
C GLN A 65 6.63 -18.14 -14.75
#